data_AF-A0A432R5B4-F1
#
_entry.id   AF-A0A432R5B4-F1
#
_cell.length_a   1.000
_cell.length_b   1.000
_cell.length_c   1.000
_cell.angle_alpha   90.00
_cell.angle_beta   90.00
_cell.angle_gamma   90.00
#
_symmetry.space_group_name_H-M   'P 1'
#
loop_
_entity.id
_entity.type
_entity.pdbx_description
1 polymer ?
#
loop_
_entity_poly.entity_id
_entity_poly.type
_entity_poly.pdbx_seq_one_letter_code
_entity_poly.pdbx_strand_id
1 'polypeptide(L)'
;MLPLRIEELQGIESFYKTKEIRLELKETCERASEKELTEDEINSIRQRITYAENVLKILKNFKHKKYTSLDYFHYDLLGVFLDILADGEEEAANDTNNIITLYLKFISGYLFDAINTKEIDNPKKHIKYLKNEFVFQLERIVRYYKNYLEDFLNTIDVSNKT
;
A
#
# COMPACT_ATOMS: atom_id res chain seq x y z
N MET A 1 -22.28 23.37 -2.23
CA MET A 1 -21.39 22.50 -1.42
C MET A 1 -21.85 21.07 -1.70
N LEU A 2 -20.98 20.19 -2.18
CA LEU A 2 -21.35 18.79 -2.45
C LEU A 2 -21.53 18.07 -1.10
N PRO A 3 -22.62 17.32 -0.90
CA PRO A 3 -22.87 16.61 0.35
C PRO A 3 -21.78 15.55 0.56
N LEU A 4 -21.25 15.51 1.77
CA LEU A 4 -20.17 14.61 2.19
C LEU A 4 -20.72 13.34 2.85
N ARG A 5 -22.00 13.37 3.25
CA ARG A 5 -22.69 12.23 3.84
C ARG A 5 -23.98 11.92 3.10
N ILE A 6 -24.36 10.64 3.06
CA ILE A 6 -25.58 10.19 2.38
C ILE A 6 -26.82 10.87 2.98
N GLU A 7 -26.81 11.14 4.28
CA GLU A 7 -27.92 11.82 4.97
C GLU A 7 -28.07 13.30 4.58
N GLU A 8 -27.05 13.93 3.99
CA GLU A 8 -27.06 15.33 3.56
C GLU A 8 -27.68 15.53 2.17
N LEU A 9 -27.96 14.44 1.45
CA LEU A 9 -28.65 14.47 0.17
C LEU A 9 -30.17 14.68 0.40
N GLN A 10 -30.61 15.93 0.44
CA GLN A 10 -32.03 16.27 0.50
C GLN A 10 -32.77 15.78 -0.76
N GLY A 11 -33.92 15.11 -0.59
CA GLY A 11 -34.75 14.61 -1.69
C GLY A 11 -34.46 13.17 -2.15
N ILE A 12 -33.39 12.56 -1.65
CA ILE A 12 -33.04 11.15 -1.91
C ILE A 12 -34.00 10.20 -1.20
N GLU A 13 -34.43 10.53 0.03
CA GLU A 13 -35.29 9.64 0.82
C GLU A 13 -36.61 9.24 0.13
N SER A 14 -37.21 10.12 -0.69
CA SER A 14 -38.43 9.77 -1.44
C SER A 14 -38.16 8.78 -2.57
N PHE A 15 -36.92 8.72 -3.07
CA PHE A 15 -36.50 7.88 -4.19
C PHE A 15 -36.28 6.42 -3.76
N TYR A 16 -35.74 6.15 -2.57
CA TYR A 16 -35.52 4.77 -2.06
C TYR A 16 -36.59 4.29 -1.08
N LYS A 17 -37.66 5.07 -0.85
CA LYS A 17 -38.81 4.67 -0.03
C LYS A 17 -39.89 3.96 -0.85
N THR A 18 -39.87 4.06 -2.17
CA THR A 18 -40.74 3.26 -3.04
C THR A 18 -40.38 1.79 -2.90
N LYS A 19 -41.41 0.96 -2.67
CA LYS A 19 -41.26 -0.48 -2.44
C LYS A 19 -40.53 -1.17 -3.59
N GLU A 20 -40.74 -0.70 -4.82
CA GLU A 20 -40.08 -1.19 -6.03
C GLU A 20 -38.57 -0.94 -6.01
N ILE A 21 -38.11 0.29 -5.75
CA ILE A 21 -36.68 0.61 -5.71
C ILE A 21 -35.96 -0.15 -4.59
N ARG A 22 -36.61 -0.35 -3.44
CA ARG A 22 -36.06 -1.20 -2.37
C ARG A 22 -35.94 -2.66 -2.79
N LEU A 23 -36.94 -3.18 -3.50
CA LEU A 23 -36.92 -4.56 -3.98
C LEU A 23 -35.81 -4.75 -5.02
N GLU A 24 -35.70 -3.81 -5.96
CA GLU A 24 -34.71 -3.82 -7.02
C GLU A 24 -33.27 -3.66 -6.49
N LEU A 25 -33.06 -2.79 -5.49
CA LEU A 25 -31.80 -2.69 -4.75
C LEU A 25 -31.47 -3.98 -4.02
N LYS A 26 -32.45 -4.54 -3.30
CA LYS A 26 -32.26 -5.79 -2.56
C LYS A 26 -31.88 -6.92 -3.52
N GLU A 27 -32.63 -7.09 -4.61
CA GLU A 27 -32.35 -8.11 -5.62
C GLU A 27 -31.00 -7.90 -6.30
N THR A 28 -30.59 -6.64 -6.53
CA THR A 28 -29.28 -6.32 -7.10
C THR A 28 -28.16 -6.67 -6.12
N CYS A 29 -28.29 -6.28 -4.85
CA CYS A 29 -27.34 -6.63 -3.80
C CYS A 29 -27.29 -8.13 -3.54
N GLU A 30 -28.42 -8.83 -3.50
CA GLU A 30 -28.46 -10.29 -3.31
C GLU A 30 -27.85 -11.04 -4.51
N ARG A 31 -27.98 -10.49 -5.72
CA ARG A 31 -27.37 -11.06 -6.93
C ARG A 31 -25.87 -10.79 -7.04
N ALA A 32 -25.40 -9.67 -6.47
CA ALA A 32 -23.99 -9.29 -6.44
C ALA A 32 -23.26 -9.73 -5.16
N SER A 33 -23.99 -10.15 -4.13
CA SER A 33 -23.44 -10.61 -2.86
C SER A 33 -23.13 -12.10 -2.95
N GLU A 34 -21.86 -12.43 -3.03
CA GLU A 34 -21.40 -13.79 -2.86
C GLU A 34 -21.11 -14.07 -1.37
N LYS A 35 -21.31 -15.33 -0.95
CA LYS A 35 -21.05 -15.74 0.44
C LYS A 35 -19.57 -16.03 0.70
N GLU A 36 -18.83 -16.27 -0.38
CA GLU A 36 -17.43 -16.65 -0.39
C GLU A 36 -16.69 -15.75 -1.37
N LEU A 37 -15.38 -15.66 -1.21
CA LEU A 37 -14.55 -14.97 -2.18
C LEU A 37 -14.41 -15.81 -3.43
N THR A 38 -14.45 -15.15 -4.57
CA THR A 38 -14.09 -15.71 -5.87
C THR A 38 -12.60 -16.07 -5.90
N GLU A 39 -12.21 -17.01 -6.77
CA GLU A 39 -10.78 -17.35 -6.94
C GLU A 39 -9.97 -16.13 -7.43
N ASP A 40 -10.59 -15.23 -8.20
CA ASP A 40 -9.95 -13.99 -8.66
C ASP A 40 -9.62 -13.05 -7.48
N GLU A 41 -10.52 -12.94 -6.49
CA GLU A 41 -10.28 -12.16 -5.27
C GLU A 41 -9.18 -12.79 -4.41
N ILE A 42 -9.18 -14.12 -4.26
CA ILE A 42 -8.12 -14.86 -3.56
C ILE A 42 -6.78 -14.66 -4.26
N ASN A 43 -6.74 -14.80 -5.59
CA ASN A 43 -5.54 -14.60 -6.39
C ASN A 43 -5.03 -13.16 -6.29
N SER A 44 -5.93 -12.17 -6.29
CA SER A 44 -5.58 -10.77 -6.04
C SER A 44 -4.90 -10.58 -4.68
N ILE A 45 -5.36 -11.25 -3.62
CA ILE A 45 -4.70 -11.18 -2.30
C ILE A 45 -3.29 -11.82 -2.36
N ARG A 46 -3.14 -12.97 -3.03
CA ARG A 46 -1.83 -13.63 -3.20
C ARG A 46 -0.84 -12.74 -3.98
N GLN A 47 -1.32 -12.04 -5.02
CA GLN A 47 -0.51 -11.07 -5.77
C GLN A 47 -0.05 -9.91 -4.88
N ARG A 48 -0.93 -9.38 -4.02
CA ARG A 48 -0.58 -8.33 -3.05
C ARG A 48 0.49 -8.78 -2.05
N ILE A 49 0.41 -10.02 -1.58
CA ILE A 49 1.44 -10.62 -0.71
C ILE A 49 2.78 -10.72 -1.47
N THR A 50 2.74 -11.22 -2.71
CA THR A 50 3.94 -11.35 -3.57
C THR A 50 4.61 -9.99 -3.81
N TYR A 51 3.83 -8.96 -4.10
CA TYR A 51 4.34 -7.59 -4.23
C TYR A 51 4.99 -7.09 -2.93
N ALA A 52 4.35 -7.33 -1.77
CA ALA A 52 4.95 -6.98 -0.48
C ALA A 52 6.29 -7.70 -0.24
N GLU A 53 6.43 -8.96 -0.64
CA GLU A 53 7.69 -9.71 -0.56
C GLU A 53 8.78 -9.12 -1.48
N ASN A 54 8.41 -8.73 -2.70
CA ASN A 54 9.32 -8.05 -3.63
C ASN A 54 9.83 -6.74 -3.04
N VAL A 55 8.95 -5.92 -2.46
CA VAL A 55 9.35 -4.67 -1.78
C VAL A 55 10.32 -4.97 -0.63
N LEU A 56 10.04 -5.97 0.22
CA LEU A 56 10.96 -6.36 1.29
C LEU A 56 12.33 -6.80 0.77
N LYS A 57 12.38 -7.47 -0.39
CA LYS A 57 13.63 -7.86 -1.06
C LYS A 57 14.41 -6.64 -1.56
N ILE A 58 13.73 -5.68 -2.19
CA ILE A 58 14.33 -4.41 -2.63
C ILE A 58 14.95 -3.68 -1.43
N LEU A 59 14.20 -3.54 -0.33
CA LEU A 59 14.67 -2.87 0.89
C LEU A 59 15.87 -3.57 1.53
N LYS A 60 15.84 -4.91 1.59
CA LYS A 60 16.98 -5.70 2.08
C LYS A 60 18.23 -5.44 1.24
N ASN A 61 18.11 -5.43 -0.08
CA ASN A 61 19.23 -5.16 -0.98
C ASN A 61 19.78 -3.74 -0.77
N PHE A 62 18.90 -2.74 -0.69
CA PHE A 62 19.27 -1.35 -0.41
C PHE A 62 20.00 -1.21 0.94
N LYS A 63 19.49 -1.84 2.00
CA LYS A 63 20.08 -1.83 3.34
C LYS A 63 21.53 -2.30 3.36
N HIS A 64 21.87 -3.32 2.58
CA HIS A 64 23.21 -3.90 2.55
C HIS A 64 24.20 -3.19 1.62
N LYS A 65 23.72 -2.34 0.70
CA LYS A 65 24.59 -1.54 -0.16
C LYS A 65 25.41 -0.54 0.66
N LYS A 66 26.67 -0.37 0.25
CA LYS A 66 27.61 0.62 0.80
C LYS A 66 27.70 1.79 -0.15
N TYR A 67 27.72 3.00 0.41
CA TYR A 67 27.77 4.24 -0.36
C TYR A 67 29.05 5.00 -0.04
N THR A 68 29.71 5.46 -1.10
CA THR A 68 30.96 6.22 -1.01
C THR A 68 30.72 7.73 -0.92
N SER A 69 29.59 8.22 -1.45
CA SER A 69 29.16 9.62 -1.38
C SER A 69 27.64 9.74 -1.17
N LEU A 70 27.18 10.96 -0.85
CA LEU A 70 25.75 11.30 -0.79
C LEU A 70 25.09 11.21 -2.16
N ASP A 71 25.78 11.59 -3.24
CA ASP A 71 25.23 11.52 -4.60
C ASP A 71 24.90 10.07 -4.99
N TYR A 72 25.82 9.13 -4.75
CA TYR A 72 25.55 7.71 -5.00
C TYR A 72 24.40 7.18 -4.15
N PHE A 73 24.28 7.63 -2.90
CA PHE A 73 23.15 7.28 -2.04
C PHE A 73 21.83 7.86 -2.59
N HIS A 74 21.85 9.11 -3.05
CA HIS A 74 20.69 9.77 -3.64
C HIS A 74 20.19 9.05 -4.89
N TYR A 75 21.09 8.74 -5.84
CA TYR A 75 20.72 8.01 -7.05
C TYR A 75 20.14 6.62 -6.75
N ASP A 76 20.73 5.90 -5.80
CA ASP A 76 20.25 4.56 -5.43
C ASP A 76 18.93 4.63 -4.66
N LEU A 77 18.71 5.66 -3.85
CA LEU A 77 17.42 5.92 -3.18
C LEU A 77 16.32 6.22 -4.20
N LEU A 78 16.61 7.02 -5.23
CA LEU A 78 15.68 7.24 -6.36
C LEU A 78 15.40 5.94 -7.10
N GLY A 79 16.42 5.11 -7.34
CA GLY A 79 16.27 3.78 -7.93
C GLY A 79 15.32 2.91 -7.12
N VAL A 80 15.46 2.86 -5.79
CA VAL A 80 14.54 2.14 -4.91
C VAL A 80 13.11 2.65 -5.03
N PHE A 81 12.91 3.96 -5.11
CA PHE A 81 11.55 4.51 -5.28
C PHE A 81 10.95 4.07 -6.62
N LEU A 82 11.73 4.13 -7.70
CA LEU A 82 11.28 3.68 -9.01
C LEU A 82 10.98 2.18 -9.03
N ASP A 83 11.86 1.35 -8.47
CA ASP A 83 11.68 -0.11 -8.41
C ASP A 83 10.40 -0.48 -7.64
N ILE A 84 10.13 0.19 -6.53
CA ILE A 84 8.93 -0.03 -5.71
C ILE A 84 7.66 0.40 -6.45
N LEU A 85 7.70 1.56 -7.11
CA LEU A 85 6.52 2.14 -7.78
C LEU A 85 6.20 1.47 -9.12
N ALA A 86 7.21 1.00 -9.85
CA ALA A 86 7.06 0.34 -11.15
C ALA A 86 6.45 -1.07 -11.02
N ASP A 87 6.82 -1.83 -9.99
CA ASP A 87 6.25 -3.16 -9.72
C ASP A 87 4.76 -3.09 -9.27
N GLY A 88 4.22 -1.89 -9.07
CA GLY A 88 2.87 -1.65 -8.55
C GLY A 88 1.80 -1.34 -9.61
N GLU A 89 2.12 -1.44 -10.91
CA GLU A 89 1.19 -1.17 -12.02
C GLU A 89 0.19 -2.31 -12.29
N GLU A 90 0.39 -3.51 -11.72
CA GLU A 90 -0.61 -4.57 -11.79
C GLU A 90 -1.85 -4.18 -10.96
N GLU A 91 -3.02 -4.22 -11.60
CA GLU A 91 -4.33 -3.80 -11.04
C GLU A 91 -4.66 -4.46 -9.68
N ALA A 92 -4.09 -5.64 -9.43
CA ALA A 92 -4.23 -6.38 -8.18
C ALA A 92 -3.35 -5.86 -7.02
N ALA A 93 -2.24 -5.17 -7.28
CA ALA A 93 -1.33 -4.66 -6.25
C ALA A 93 -1.77 -3.31 -5.64
N ASN A 94 -2.89 -2.76 -6.13
CA ASN A 94 -3.26 -1.35 -6.00
C ASN A 94 -3.24 -0.85 -4.55
N ASP A 95 -3.86 -1.56 -3.59
CA ASP A 95 -3.93 -1.10 -2.20
C ASP A 95 -2.57 -1.10 -1.48
N THR A 96 -1.79 -2.17 -1.64
CA THR A 96 -0.45 -2.29 -1.06
C THR A 96 0.47 -1.21 -1.62
N ASN A 97 0.43 -1.03 -2.95
CA ASN A 97 1.18 -0.01 -3.65
C ASN A 97 0.75 1.40 -3.19
N ASN A 98 -0.55 1.64 -3.00
CA ASN A 98 -1.07 2.92 -2.53
C ASN A 98 -0.57 3.28 -1.13
N ILE A 99 -0.54 2.33 -0.19
CA ILE A 99 -0.02 2.55 1.17
C ILE A 99 1.47 2.91 1.11
N ILE A 100 2.24 2.16 0.34
CA ILE A 100 3.69 2.39 0.19
C ILE A 100 3.95 3.73 -0.50
N THR A 101 3.25 4.00 -1.60
CA THR A 101 3.32 5.25 -2.35
C THR A 101 2.99 6.44 -1.47
N LEU A 102 1.94 6.34 -0.64
CA LEU A 102 1.55 7.39 0.29
C LEU A 102 2.67 7.67 1.30
N TYR A 103 3.24 6.62 1.90
CA TYR A 103 4.38 6.76 2.79
C TYR A 103 5.57 7.44 2.10
N LEU A 104 5.96 6.98 0.91
CA LEU A 104 7.06 7.55 0.13
C LEU A 104 6.81 9.03 -0.20
N LYS A 105 5.60 9.42 -0.58
CA LYS A 105 5.22 10.82 -0.79
C LYS A 105 5.42 11.67 0.46
N PHE A 106 5.09 11.15 1.65
CA PHE A 106 5.28 11.88 2.89
C PHE A 106 6.75 12.02 3.31
N ILE A 107 7.57 10.98 3.13
CA ILE A 107 8.94 10.99 3.65
C ILE A 107 9.97 11.55 2.65
N SER A 108 9.68 11.50 1.35
CA SER A 108 10.67 11.78 0.29
C SER A 108 11.19 13.21 0.35
N GLY A 109 10.31 14.21 0.57
CA GLY A 109 10.71 15.60 0.72
C GLY A 109 11.73 15.79 1.86
N TYR A 110 11.46 15.21 3.03
CA TYR A 110 12.38 15.28 4.16
C TYR A 110 13.70 14.57 3.89
N LEU A 111 13.69 13.42 3.20
CA LEU A 111 14.91 12.70 2.84
C LEU A 111 15.76 13.53 1.86
N PHE A 112 15.15 14.12 0.84
CA PHE A 112 15.88 14.92 -0.15
C PHE A 112 16.38 16.24 0.43
N ASP A 113 15.61 16.89 1.30
CA ASP A 113 16.06 18.08 2.04
C ASP A 113 17.25 17.75 2.94
N ALA A 114 17.18 16.62 3.65
CA ALA A 114 18.28 16.14 4.49
C ALA A 114 19.54 15.81 3.67
N ILE A 115 19.40 15.31 2.43
CA ILE A 115 20.54 15.04 1.53
C ILE A 115 21.12 16.34 0.96
N ASN A 116 20.28 17.33 0.64
CA ASN A 116 20.68 18.59 -0.02
C ASN A 116 21.19 19.67 0.95
N THR A 117 21.20 19.39 2.25
CA THR A 117 21.69 20.34 3.25
C THR A 117 23.21 20.55 3.10
N LYS A 118 23.64 21.81 2.90
CA LYS A 118 25.04 22.17 2.60
C LYS A 118 26.03 21.97 3.75
N GLU A 119 25.55 21.76 4.97
CA GLU A 119 26.34 21.71 6.21
C GLU A 119 26.42 20.30 6.83
N ILE A 120 26.35 19.24 6.03
CA ILE A 120 26.42 17.87 6.55
C ILE A 120 27.87 17.50 6.88
N ASP A 121 28.20 17.58 8.16
CA ASP A 121 29.42 17.01 8.71
C ASP A 121 29.33 15.47 8.69
N ASN A 122 30.36 14.80 8.16
CA ASN A 122 30.44 13.33 8.09
C ASN A 122 29.27 12.66 7.30
N PRO A 123 29.23 12.84 5.97
CA PRO A 123 28.20 12.28 5.08
C PRO A 123 27.93 10.77 5.26
N LYS A 124 28.97 9.98 5.54
CA LYS A 124 28.85 8.52 5.73
C LYS A 124 27.98 8.16 6.94
N LYS A 125 28.08 8.94 8.03
CA LYS A 125 27.27 8.75 9.23
C LYS A 125 25.80 9.02 8.89
N HIS A 126 25.52 10.16 8.25
CA HIS A 126 24.17 10.55 7.86
C HIS A 126 23.52 9.54 6.90
N ILE A 127 24.23 9.11 5.86
CA ILE A 127 23.76 8.05 4.94
C ILE A 127 23.37 6.79 5.72
N LYS A 128 24.21 6.35 6.66
CA LYS A 128 23.93 5.15 7.46
C LYS A 128 22.63 5.31 8.28
N TYR A 129 22.44 6.46 8.93
CA TYR A 129 21.23 6.71 9.72
C TYR A 129 19.99 6.81 8.83
N LEU A 130 20.02 7.64 7.80
CA LEU A 130 18.88 7.82 6.87
C LEU A 130 18.47 6.50 6.24
N LYS A 131 19.44 5.73 5.74
CA LYS A 131 19.19 4.41 5.18
C LYS A 131 18.53 3.47 6.18
N ASN A 132 19.09 3.36 7.38
CA ASN A 132 18.58 2.43 8.38
C ASN A 132 17.17 2.81 8.82
N GLU A 133 16.91 4.09 9.03
CA GLU A 133 15.60 4.58 9.46
C GLU A 133 14.56 4.40 8.36
N PHE A 134 14.88 4.82 7.13
CA PHE A 134 14.02 4.63 5.96
C PHE A 134 13.64 3.15 5.77
N VAL A 135 14.64 2.26 5.76
CA VAL A 135 14.41 0.82 5.60
C VAL A 135 13.58 0.27 6.76
N PHE A 136 13.91 0.62 8.00
CA PHE A 136 13.18 0.12 9.18
C PHE A 136 11.70 0.49 9.15
N GLN A 137 11.39 1.76 8.89
CA GLN A 137 10.02 2.25 8.88
C GLN A 137 9.21 1.63 7.73
N LEU A 138 9.79 1.56 6.53
CA LEU A 138 9.10 0.97 5.39
C LEU A 138 8.95 -0.55 5.52
N GLU A 139 9.98 -1.26 6.01
CA GLU A 139 9.87 -2.70 6.35
C GLU A 139 8.74 -2.95 7.35
N ARG A 140 8.57 -2.07 8.34
CA ARG A 140 7.50 -2.20 9.35
C ARG A 140 6.11 -2.10 8.72
N ILE A 141 5.89 -1.12 7.85
CA ILE A 141 4.62 -0.91 7.14
C ILE A 141 4.31 -2.11 6.25
N VAL A 142 5.28 -2.51 5.42
CA VAL A 142 5.09 -3.59 4.45
C VAL A 142 4.85 -4.93 5.15
N ARG A 143 5.58 -5.23 6.23
CA ARG A 143 5.35 -6.45 7.03
C ARG A 143 4.00 -6.46 7.72
N TYR A 144 3.58 -5.35 8.29
CA TYR A 144 2.27 -5.26 8.93
C TYR A 144 1.16 -5.60 7.94
N TYR A 145 1.21 -4.98 6.75
CA TYR A 145 0.21 -5.21 5.72
C TYR A 145 0.29 -6.64 5.15
N LYS A 146 1.49 -7.16 4.89
CA LYS A 146 1.70 -8.53 4.44
C LYS A 146 1.09 -9.54 5.41
N ASN A 147 1.42 -9.43 6.70
CA ASN A 147 0.93 -10.34 7.73
C ASN A 147 -0.60 -10.29 7.82
N TYR A 148 -1.20 -9.09 7.73
CA TYR A 148 -2.65 -8.94 7.72
C TYR A 148 -3.31 -9.72 6.56
N LEU A 149 -2.73 -9.68 5.36
CA LEU A 149 -3.24 -10.43 4.22
C LEU A 149 -3.05 -11.94 4.37
N GLU A 150 -1.91 -12.39 4.90
CA GLU A 150 -1.65 -13.81 5.18
C GLU A 150 -2.65 -14.36 6.22
N ASP A 151 -2.88 -13.63 7.31
CA ASP A 151 -3.86 -14.00 8.35
C ASP A 151 -5.29 -14.06 7.78
N PHE A 152 -5.64 -13.12 6.89
CA PHE A 152 -6.92 -13.11 6.22
C PHE A 152 -7.12 -14.36 5.33
N LEU A 153 -6.14 -14.70 4.49
CA LEU A 153 -6.20 -15.92 3.66
C LEU A 153 -6.29 -17.19 4.51
N ASN A 154 -5.52 -17.28 5.58
CA ASN A 154 -5.58 -18.43 6.49
C ASN A 154 -6.97 -18.61 7.11
N THR A 155 -7.66 -17.51 7.41
CA THR A 155 -9.02 -17.55 7.99
C THR A 155 -10.04 -18.11 6.98
N ILE A 156 -9.88 -17.78 5.70
CA ILE A 156 -10.71 -18.30 4.60
C ILE A 156 -10.46 -19.79 4.40
N ASP A 157 -9.19 -20.21 4.34
CA ASP A 157 -8.81 -21.61 4.13
C ASP A 157 -9.28 -22.55 5.25
N VAL A 158 -9.35 -22.05 6.49
CA VAL A 158 -9.91 -22.80 7.62
C VAL A 158 -11.43 -22.91 7.51
N SER A 159 -12.11 -21.84 7.09
CA SER A 159 -13.57 -21.81 6.94
C SER A 159 -14.05 -22.75 5.83
N ASN A 160 -13.27 -22.91 4.75
CA ASN A 160 -13.59 -23.81 3.63
C ASN A 160 -13.37 -25.30 3.95
N LYS A 161 -12.79 -25.65 5.11
CA LYS A 161 -12.53 -27.05 5.54
C LYS A 161 -13.52 -27.58 6.57
N THR A 162 -14.41 -26.72 7.09
CA THR A 162 -15.45 -27.04 8.09
C THR A 162 -16.83 -27.05 7.46
#